data_AF-A0A2U1JGS3-F1
#
_entry.id   AF-A0A2U1JGS3-F1
#
_cell.length_a   1.000
_cell.length_b   1.000
_cell.length_c   1.000
_cell.angle_alpha   90.00
_cell.angle_beta   90.00
_cell.angle_gamma   90.00
#
_symmetry.space_group_name_H-M   'P 1'
#
loop_
_entity.id
_entity.type
_entity.pdbx_description
1 polymer ?
#
loop_
_entity_poly.entity_id
_entity_poly.type
_entity_poly.pdbx_seq_one_letter_code
_entity_poly.pdbx_strand_id
1 'polypeptide(L)'
;MQNKQFTFLFFFFIAIQSFAQQDGYWDKERATSKQVVVSARKRIIINTEDLPIGTTEVVFRITLLDENQQMANSLVSVLKAIPDPTGISQGSAGAVLLLSKISGEDKCKYAIFSNATLAADYKEKGTTNKACLAQNNPVNKDAKRLSINSSSCLKSNSMWFGFENKNWIMNQRIVLEVVPWVNTRLSSGWSLENRKSVLSLCKSTDLAKKIPNSDNYCVCILEKLQKEYRFNEYQSLLAAEKTKVIKDFGKACFTETGGSDEVYSALRSQASDLAKQKKYGEAIVKLGAIIENDKAIVSDFNAIGSCYILTKQYDKAIRFLKIGEKLDDSELLTKLNLAHAYLLNNEYSQAKSIYKKYQSQNVTDSLSWTQKVKQDFETFEKAGLPSEDFKRILNSIDN
;
A
#
# COMPACT_ATOMS: atom_id res chain seq x y z
N MET A 1 -41.44 -54.00 -34.61
CA MET A 1 -40.58 -52.94 -35.18
C MET A 1 -40.48 -51.82 -34.14
N GLN A 2 -39.41 -51.80 -33.35
CA GLN A 2 -39.16 -50.76 -32.34
C GLN A 2 -38.02 -49.86 -32.85
N ASN A 3 -38.36 -48.62 -33.19
CA ASN A 3 -37.42 -47.57 -33.58
C ASN A 3 -36.65 -47.09 -32.34
N LYS A 4 -35.35 -47.39 -32.28
CA LYS A 4 -34.43 -46.74 -31.33
C LYS A 4 -33.97 -45.41 -31.93
N GLN A 5 -34.42 -44.30 -31.34
CA GLN A 5 -33.87 -42.98 -31.62
C GLN A 5 -32.48 -42.87 -30.98
N PHE A 6 -31.47 -42.61 -31.79
CA PHE A 6 -30.11 -42.31 -31.34
C PHE A 6 -30.01 -40.79 -31.12
N THR A 7 -30.00 -40.35 -29.87
CA THR A 7 -29.78 -38.95 -29.50
C THR A 7 -28.27 -38.69 -29.47
N PHE A 8 -27.75 -37.93 -30.44
CA PHE A 8 -26.35 -37.53 -30.50
C PHE A 8 -26.15 -36.28 -29.62
N LEU A 9 -25.47 -36.44 -28.49
CA LEU A 9 -25.16 -35.35 -27.56
C LEU A 9 -23.86 -34.67 -28.01
N PHE A 10 -23.97 -33.50 -28.64
CA PHE A 10 -22.83 -32.70 -29.08
C PHE A 10 -22.29 -31.88 -27.90
N PHE A 11 -21.22 -32.34 -27.26
CA PHE A 11 -20.51 -31.58 -26.23
C PHE A 11 -19.65 -30.49 -26.89
N PHE A 12 -20.11 -29.24 -26.83
CA PHE A 12 -19.33 -28.07 -27.23
C PHE A 12 -18.29 -27.79 -26.15
N PHE A 13 -17.05 -28.25 -26.34
CA PHE A 13 -15.91 -27.83 -25.53
C PHE A 13 -15.56 -26.38 -25.91
N ILE A 14 -16.06 -25.42 -25.13
CA ILE A 14 -15.58 -24.04 -25.19
C ILE A 14 -14.18 -24.05 -24.54
N ALA A 15 -13.14 -24.07 -25.37
CA ALA A 15 -11.77 -23.84 -24.93
C ALA A 15 -11.67 -22.38 -24.47
N ILE A 16 -11.74 -22.17 -23.16
CA ILE A 16 -11.40 -20.89 -22.55
C ILE A 16 -9.89 -20.72 -22.78
N GLN A 17 -9.52 -19.95 -23.80
CA GLN A 17 -8.15 -19.51 -24.01
C GLN A 17 -7.80 -18.55 -22.88
N SER A 18 -7.28 -19.10 -21.78
CA SER A 18 -6.61 -18.32 -20.75
C SER A 18 -5.35 -17.73 -21.38
N PHE A 19 -5.46 -16.55 -22.00
CA PHE A 19 -4.29 -15.75 -22.32
C PHE A 19 -3.59 -15.45 -21.00
N ALA A 20 -2.47 -16.13 -20.72
CA ALA A 20 -1.61 -15.76 -19.62
C ALA A 20 -1.23 -14.28 -19.80
N GLN A 21 -1.61 -13.46 -18.84
CA GLN A 21 -1.32 -12.03 -18.87
C GLN A 21 0.22 -11.88 -18.90
N GLN A 22 0.77 -11.33 -19.98
CA GLN A 22 2.20 -11.11 -20.08
C GLN A 22 2.60 -10.03 -19.07
N ASP A 23 3.37 -10.43 -18.05
CA ASP A 23 3.81 -9.55 -16.96
C ASP A 23 4.87 -8.51 -17.38
N GLY A 24 5.21 -8.44 -18.66
CA GLY A 24 6.19 -7.51 -19.22
C GLY A 24 6.36 -7.63 -20.73
N TYR A 25 7.38 -6.94 -21.25
CA TYR A 25 7.71 -6.93 -22.68
C TYR A 25 9.22 -6.74 -22.91
N TRP A 26 9.73 -7.25 -24.04
CA TRP A 26 11.07 -6.89 -24.53
C TRP A 26 11.04 -5.48 -25.10
N ASP A 27 11.80 -4.58 -24.48
CA ASP A 27 11.88 -3.19 -24.87
C ASP A 27 12.87 -3.01 -26.03
N LYS A 28 12.29 -2.94 -27.23
CA LYS A 28 13.02 -2.89 -28.49
C LYS A 28 13.49 -1.47 -28.83
N GLU A 29 12.87 -0.45 -28.24
CA GLU A 29 13.20 0.96 -28.49
C GLU A 29 14.43 1.37 -27.69
N ARG A 30 14.57 0.85 -26.46
CA ARG A 30 15.72 1.08 -25.59
C ARG A 30 16.73 -0.07 -25.64
N ALA A 31 16.82 -0.74 -26.78
CA ALA A 31 17.83 -1.75 -27.04
C ALA A 31 19.19 -1.11 -27.33
N THR A 32 20.26 -1.67 -26.78
CA THR A 32 21.63 -1.31 -27.17
C THR A 32 22.02 -2.10 -28.42
N SER A 33 22.53 -1.43 -29.44
CA SER A 33 23.24 -2.06 -30.56
C SER A 33 24.51 -1.28 -30.85
N LYS A 34 25.67 -1.90 -30.65
CA LYS A 34 26.98 -1.29 -30.89
C LYS A 34 27.81 -2.22 -31.77
N GLN A 35 28.54 -1.63 -32.70
CA GLN A 35 29.49 -2.32 -33.56
C GLN A 35 30.86 -1.65 -33.43
N VAL A 36 31.88 -2.42 -33.04
CA VAL A 36 33.22 -1.90 -32.75
C VAL A 36 34.29 -2.82 -33.32
N VAL A 37 35.34 -2.24 -33.91
CA VAL A 37 36.52 -2.99 -34.35
C VAL A 37 37.55 -3.02 -33.21
N VAL A 38 38.05 -4.21 -32.90
CA VAL A 38 39.02 -4.47 -31.85
C VAL A 38 40.29 -5.01 -32.46
N SER A 39 41.39 -4.28 -32.29
CA SER A 39 42.69 -4.74 -32.77
C SER A 39 43.15 -6.02 -32.08
N ALA A 40 43.96 -6.80 -32.78
CA ALA A 40 44.50 -8.05 -32.27
C ALA A 40 45.11 -7.88 -30.87
N ARG A 41 44.80 -8.81 -29.96
CA ARG A 41 45.27 -8.84 -28.56
C ARG A 41 44.88 -7.64 -27.69
N LYS A 42 44.04 -6.71 -28.17
CA LYS A 42 43.56 -5.56 -27.38
C LYS A 42 42.28 -5.88 -26.61
N ARG A 43 42.07 -5.09 -25.56
CA ARG A 43 40.85 -5.07 -24.75
C ARG A 43 40.08 -3.77 -24.94
N ILE A 44 38.76 -3.86 -25.02
CA ILE A 44 37.85 -2.72 -25.06
C ILE A 44 36.70 -2.91 -24.07
N ILE A 45 36.02 -1.81 -23.75
CA ILE A 45 34.77 -1.81 -22.99
C ILE A 45 33.68 -1.19 -23.85
N ILE A 46 32.51 -1.82 -23.88
CA ILE A 46 31.28 -1.30 -24.47
C ILE A 46 30.24 -1.21 -23.35
N ASN A 47 29.72 -0.02 -23.06
CA ASN A 47 28.59 0.14 -22.14
C ASN A 47 27.26 0.03 -22.88
N THR A 48 26.24 -0.44 -22.18
CA THR A 48 24.85 -0.36 -22.66
C THR A 48 24.30 1.06 -22.52
N GLU A 49 23.21 1.34 -23.23
CA GLU A 49 22.28 2.39 -22.84
C GLU A 49 21.69 2.07 -21.46
N ASP A 50 21.12 3.07 -20.78
CA ASP A 50 20.50 2.87 -19.47
C ASP A 50 19.27 1.95 -19.58
N LEU A 51 19.29 0.90 -18.77
CA LEU A 51 18.23 -0.07 -18.62
C LEU A 51 16.98 0.63 -18.06
N PRO A 52 15.81 0.43 -18.67
CA PRO A 52 14.56 1.00 -18.18
C PRO A 52 14.22 0.61 -16.73
N ILE A 53 13.53 1.49 -16.02
CA ILE A 53 12.94 1.17 -14.72
C ILE A 53 12.02 -0.04 -14.88
N GLY A 54 12.15 -1.01 -13.96
CA GLY A 54 11.40 -2.26 -14.01
C GLY A 54 12.02 -3.35 -14.88
N THR A 55 13.25 -3.15 -15.38
CA THR A 55 14.01 -4.21 -16.06
C THR A 55 14.28 -5.36 -15.10
N THR A 56 13.70 -6.54 -15.37
CA THR A 56 13.93 -7.76 -14.57
C THR A 56 14.81 -8.77 -15.28
N GLU A 57 14.92 -8.67 -16.60
CA GLU A 57 15.75 -9.54 -17.41
C GLU A 57 16.39 -8.77 -18.55
N VAL A 58 17.47 -9.33 -19.08
CA VAL A 58 18.14 -8.83 -20.28
C VAL A 58 18.50 -10.03 -21.14
N VAL A 59 18.27 -9.94 -22.44
CA VAL A 59 18.94 -10.82 -23.40
C VAL A 59 20.04 -10.04 -24.09
N PHE A 60 21.21 -10.64 -24.19
CA PHE A 60 22.27 -10.11 -25.01
C PHE A 60 22.69 -11.11 -26.07
N ARG A 61 23.19 -10.57 -27.17
CA ARG A 61 23.80 -11.31 -28.27
C ARG A 61 25.12 -10.67 -28.64
N ILE A 62 26.15 -11.50 -28.69
CA ILE A 62 27.48 -11.15 -29.15
C ILE A 62 27.70 -11.92 -30.45
N THR A 63 28.04 -11.19 -31.51
CA THR A 63 28.41 -11.79 -32.79
C THR A 63 29.73 -11.19 -33.25
N LEU A 64 30.66 -12.06 -33.61
CA LEU A 64 31.93 -11.65 -34.20
C LEU A 64 31.81 -11.77 -35.71
N LEU A 65 32.24 -10.73 -36.40
CA LEU A 65 32.18 -10.62 -37.86
C LEU A 65 33.58 -10.41 -38.41
N ASP A 66 33.88 -11.11 -39.50
CA ASP A 66 35.03 -10.79 -40.34
C ASP A 66 34.77 -9.47 -41.11
N GLU A 67 35.81 -8.83 -41.67
CA GLU A 67 35.70 -7.50 -42.27
C GLU A 67 34.62 -7.39 -43.37
N ASN A 68 34.40 -8.47 -44.10
CA ASN A 68 33.44 -8.56 -45.21
C ASN A 68 32.07 -9.12 -44.81
N GLN A 69 31.87 -9.53 -43.56
CA GLN A 69 30.61 -10.10 -43.10
C GLN A 69 29.64 -9.02 -42.61
N GLN A 70 28.36 -9.21 -42.93
CA GLN A 70 27.24 -8.41 -42.41
C GLN A 70 26.25 -9.31 -41.67
N MET A 71 25.54 -8.73 -40.70
CA MET A 71 24.52 -9.48 -39.98
C MET A 71 23.28 -9.70 -40.85
N ALA A 72 22.80 -10.94 -40.91
CA ALA A 72 21.57 -11.27 -41.64
C ALA A 72 20.30 -10.73 -40.94
N ASN A 73 20.24 -10.75 -39.61
CA ASN A 73 19.10 -10.29 -38.81
C ASN A 73 19.58 -9.67 -37.49
N SER A 74 18.95 -8.58 -37.02
CA SER A 74 19.20 -8.02 -35.68
C SER A 74 18.48 -8.80 -34.57
N LEU A 75 18.91 -8.67 -33.32
CA LEU A 75 18.33 -9.33 -32.15
C LEU A 75 16.89 -8.86 -31.97
N VAL A 76 16.64 -7.57 -32.14
CA VAL A 76 15.29 -6.99 -32.16
C VAL A 76 14.40 -7.64 -33.22
N SER A 77 14.93 -7.93 -34.41
CA SER A 77 14.16 -8.58 -35.49
C SER A 77 13.84 -10.03 -35.15
N VAL A 78 14.78 -10.76 -34.55
CA VAL A 78 14.54 -12.13 -34.04
C VAL A 78 13.46 -12.11 -32.96
N LEU A 79 13.51 -11.16 -32.02
CA LEU A 79 12.49 -11.00 -30.97
C LEU A 79 11.12 -10.60 -31.50
N LYS A 80 11.03 -9.93 -32.66
CA LYS A 80 9.74 -9.64 -33.34
C LYS A 80 9.13 -10.88 -33.99
N ALA A 81 9.95 -11.84 -34.43
CA ALA A 81 9.50 -13.04 -35.12
C ALA A 81 9.04 -14.16 -34.16
N ILE A 82 9.19 -14.00 -32.85
CA ILE A 82 8.78 -14.99 -31.84
C ILE A 82 7.34 -14.69 -31.41
N PRO A 83 6.37 -15.59 -31.69
CA PRO A 83 4.95 -15.36 -31.41
C PRO A 83 4.64 -15.14 -29.92
N ASP A 84 5.38 -15.82 -29.04
CA ASP A 84 5.33 -15.60 -27.59
C ASP A 84 6.75 -15.33 -27.04
N PRO A 85 7.12 -14.06 -26.83
CA PRO A 85 8.45 -13.69 -26.36
C PRO A 85 8.77 -14.20 -24.96
N THR A 86 7.77 -14.62 -24.16
CA THR A 86 8.00 -15.18 -22.83
C THR A 86 8.67 -16.55 -22.90
N GLY A 87 8.58 -17.28 -24.02
CA GLY A 87 9.28 -18.56 -24.21
C GLY A 87 10.81 -18.45 -24.10
N ILE A 88 11.37 -17.26 -24.38
CA ILE A 88 12.81 -16.97 -24.19
C ILE A 88 13.17 -16.96 -22.69
N SER A 89 12.21 -16.61 -21.83
CA SER A 89 12.38 -16.58 -20.37
C SER A 89 12.36 -17.97 -19.72
N GLN A 90 12.01 -19.04 -20.45
CA GLN A 90 11.84 -20.40 -19.92
C GLN A 90 13.13 -21.25 -19.91
N GLY A 91 14.31 -20.64 -20.00
CA GLY A 91 15.61 -21.31 -19.77
C GLY A 91 16.57 -21.33 -20.96
N SER A 92 17.61 -22.16 -20.88
CA SER A 92 18.76 -22.19 -21.80
C SER A 92 18.40 -22.58 -23.25
N ALA A 93 17.32 -23.34 -23.47
CA ALA A 93 16.86 -23.72 -24.81
C ALA A 93 16.36 -22.51 -25.63
N GLY A 94 15.79 -21.49 -24.97
CA GLY A 94 15.31 -20.27 -25.62
C GLY A 94 16.43 -19.35 -26.10
N ALA A 95 17.62 -19.41 -25.48
CA ALA A 95 18.77 -18.60 -25.87
C ALA A 95 19.42 -19.08 -27.18
N VAL A 96 19.28 -20.36 -27.54
CA VAL A 96 19.77 -20.91 -28.82
C VAL A 96 19.07 -20.25 -30.00
N LEU A 97 17.78 -19.92 -29.87
CA LEU A 97 17.00 -19.22 -30.89
C LEU A 97 17.50 -17.79 -31.16
N LEU A 98 18.26 -17.21 -30.21
CA LEU A 98 18.81 -15.87 -30.33
C LEU A 98 20.15 -15.86 -31.07
N LEU A 99 20.86 -17.00 -31.15
CA LEU A 99 22.18 -17.07 -31.75
C LEU A 99 22.16 -16.68 -33.22
N SER A 100 23.19 -15.95 -33.64
CA SER A 100 23.42 -15.66 -35.04
C SER A 100 23.74 -16.95 -35.83
N LYS A 101 23.21 -17.05 -37.05
CA LYS A 101 23.55 -18.14 -38.00
C LYS A 101 24.94 -17.95 -38.63
N ILE A 102 25.62 -16.84 -38.33
CA ILE A 102 26.95 -16.55 -38.85
C ILE A 102 27.95 -17.56 -38.27
N SER A 103 28.84 -18.01 -39.15
CA SER A 103 29.95 -18.91 -38.87
C SER A 103 31.24 -18.14 -39.16
N GLY A 104 32.07 -17.96 -38.13
CA GLY A 104 33.38 -17.33 -38.25
C GLY A 104 34.39 -18.08 -37.38
N GLU A 105 35.67 -18.03 -37.73
CA GLU A 105 36.73 -18.69 -36.95
C GLU A 105 37.30 -17.81 -35.84
N ASP A 106 37.03 -16.51 -35.90
CA ASP A 106 37.54 -15.55 -34.94
C ASP A 106 37.04 -15.82 -33.52
N LYS A 107 37.90 -15.57 -32.53
CA LYS A 107 37.60 -15.88 -31.12
C LYS A 107 37.84 -14.71 -30.18
N CYS A 108 36.86 -14.42 -29.34
CA CYS A 108 36.95 -13.40 -28.30
C CYS A 108 36.60 -13.99 -26.92
N LYS A 109 37.28 -13.51 -25.87
CA LYS A 109 36.81 -13.67 -24.49
C LYS A 109 36.04 -12.42 -24.10
N TYR A 110 35.00 -12.57 -23.29
CA TYR A 110 34.28 -11.41 -22.78
C TYR A 110 33.94 -11.56 -21.30
N ALA A 111 33.77 -10.43 -20.64
CA ALA A 111 33.30 -10.34 -19.26
C ALA A 111 32.31 -9.19 -19.13
N ILE A 112 31.32 -9.34 -18.27
CA ILE A 112 30.30 -8.32 -18.01
C ILE A 112 30.49 -7.82 -16.59
N PHE A 113 30.36 -6.52 -16.40
CA PHE A 113 30.45 -5.85 -15.11
C PHE A 113 29.20 -5.01 -14.89
N SER A 114 28.82 -4.83 -13.61
CA SER A 114 27.76 -3.92 -13.17
C SER A 114 28.32 -2.61 -12.60
N ASN A 115 29.61 -2.35 -12.79
CA ASN A 115 30.29 -1.16 -12.30
C ASN A 115 31.37 -0.69 -13.29
N ALA A 116 31.37 0.61 -13.61
CA ALA A 116 32.31 1.20 -14.56
C ALA A 116 33.78 1.07 -14.13
N THR A 117 34.09 1.22 -12.84
CA THR A 117 35.45 1.10 -12.30
C THR A 117 36.00 -0.31 -12.48
N LEU A 118 35.18 -1.33 -12.22
CA LEU A 118 35.57 -2.74 -12.44
C LEU A 118 35.80 -3.04 -13.93
N ALA A 119 34.99 -2.46 -14.81
CA ALA A 119 35.20 -2.58 -16.25
C ALA A 119 36.50 -1.89 -16.70
N ALA A 120 36.81 -0.71 -16.17
CA ALA A 120 38.08 -0.03 -16.45
C ALA A 120 39.29 -0.88 -15.99
N ASP A 121 39.22 -1.49 -14.81
CA ASP A 121 40.25 -2.42 -14.33
C ASP A 121 40.44 -3.63 -15.27
N TYR A 122 39.36 -4.17 -15.84
CA TYR A 122 39.45 -5.23 -16.85
C TYR A 122 40.16 -4.76 -18.12
N LYS A 123 39.86 -3.56 -18.61
CA LYS A 123 40.52 -3.00 -19.81
C LYS A 123 42.04 -2.98 -19.64
N GLU A 124 42.51 -2.50 -18.49
CA GLU A 124 43.93 -2.36 -18.19
C GLU A 124 44.58 -3.72 -17.85
N LYS A 125 44.00 -4.48 -16.93
CA LYS A 125 44.64 -5.64 -16.29
C LYS A 125 44.15 -7.00 -16.81
N GLY A 126 43.00 -7.04 -17.48
CA GLY A 126 42.37 -8.29 -17.97
C GLY A 126 41.73 -9.15 -16.88
N THR A 127 41.57 -8.64 -15.66
CA THR A 127 41.02 -9.41 -14.53
C THR A 127 39.50 -9.56 -14.62
N THR A 128 39.01 -10.80 -14.44
CA THR A 128 37.58 -11.11 -14.49
C THR A 128 37.00 -11.51 -13.13
N ASN A 129 37.80 -11.46 -12.05
CA ASN A 129 37.41 -12.01 -10.74
C ASN A 129 36.17 -11.34 -10.13
N LYS A 130 35.94 -10.07 -10.47
CA LYS A 130 34.78 -9.27 -10.01
C LYS A 130 33.75 -9.05 -11.12
N ALA A 131 33.87 -9.76 -12.24
CA ALA A 131 32.86 -9.74 -13.28
C ALA A 131 31.58 -10.40 -12.76
N CYS A 132 30.42 -9.84 -13.12
CA CYS A 132 29.14 -10.47 -12.83
C CYS A 132 28.86 -11.66 -13.76
N LEU A 133 29.53 -11.71 -14.91
CA LEU A 133 29.60 -12.87 -15.81
C LEU A 133 30.95 -12.86 -16.54
N ALA A 134 31.60 -14.01 -16.67
CA ALA A 134 32.82 -14.15 -17.45
C ALA A 134 32.75 -15.34 -18.40
N GLN A 135 33.08 -15.11 -19.67
CA GLN A 135 33.25 -16.12 -20.71
C GLN A 135 34.74 -16.27 -21.01
N ASN A 136 35.39 -17.09 -20.19
CA ASN A 136 36.84 -17.30 -20.26
C ASN A 136 37.27 -18.23 -21.39
N ASN A 137 36.34 -19.05 -21.91
CA ASN A 137 36.60 -19.85 -23.11
C ASN A 137 36.29 -18.98 -24.33
N PRO A 138 37.26 -18.78 -25.25
CA PRO A 138 37.04 -17.94 -26.42
C PRO A 138 35.89 -18.47 -27.29
N VAL A 139 34.96 -17.59 -27.66
CA VAL A 139 33.78 -17.89 -28.49
C VAL A 139 33.76 -17.00 -29.72
N ASN A 140 33.07 -17.44 -30.77
CA ASN A 140 32.82 -16.65 -31.99
C ASN A 140 31.43 -15.99 -32.01
N LYS A 141 30.50 -16.51 -31.21
CA LYS A 141 29.18 -15.96 -30.94
C LYS A 141 28.69 -16.44 -29.59
N ASP A 142 27.84 -15.65 -28.97
CA ASP A 142 27.17 -16.04 -27.74
C ASP A 142 25.83 -15.31 -27.62
N ALA A 143 24.86 -15.95 -26.97
CA ALA A 143 23.61 -15.30 -26.60
C ALA A 143 23.16 -15.86 -25.27
N LYS A 144 22.89 -14.99 -24.31
CA LYS A 144 22.45 -15.39 -22.97
C LYS A 144 21.34 -14.48 -22.48
N ARG A 145 20.51 -15.07 -21.62
CA ARG A 145 19.53 -14.35 -20.82
C ARG A 145 20.05 -14.21 -19.41
N LEU A 146 20.02 -12.99 -18.89
CA LEU A 146 20.30 -12.67 -17.49
C LEU A 146 19.00 -12.25 -16.82
N SER A 147 18.76 -12.73 -15.60
CA SER A 147 17.64 -12.33 -14.77
C SER A 147 18.16 -11.68 -13.49
N ILE A 148 17.43 -10.70 -12.96
CA ILE A 148 17.78 -9.99 -11.73
C ILE A 148 17.87 -10.95 -10.52
N ASN A 149 17.15 -12.07 -10.59
CA ASN A 149 17.14 -13.08 -9.53
C ASN A 149 18.36 -14.01 -9.57
N SER A 150 19.03 -14.14 -10.72
CA SER A 150 20.13 -15.08 -10.94
C SER A 150 21.46 -14.42 -11.34
N SER A 151 21.46 -13.13 -11.64
CA SER A 151 22.65 -12.40 -12.10
C SER A 151 22.83 -11.08 -11.35
N SER A 152 24.06 -10.85 -10.86
CA SER A 152 24.46 -9.56 -10.29
C SER A 152 24.72 -8.47 -11.35
N CYS A 153 24.62 -8.80 -12.64
CA CYS A 153 24.85 -7.85 -13.73
C CYS A 153 23.77 -6.75 -13.81
N LEU A 154 22.56 -7.04 -13.32
CA LEU A 154 21.41 -6.12 -13.37
C LEU A 154 21.25 -5.29 -12.09
N LYS A 155 22.28 -5.25 -11.22
CA LYS A 155 22.27 -4.41 -10.01
C LYS A 155 22.47 -2.92 -10.27
N SER A 156 22.87 -2.56 -11.49
CA SER A 156 23.08 -1.20 -11.95
C SER A 156 22.13 -0.90 -13.10
N ASN A 157 21.87 0.37 -13.36
CA ASN A 157 21.09 0.82 -14.50
C ASN A 157 21.82 0.63 -15.83
N SER A 158 23.10 0.26 -15.82
CA SER A 158 23.89 0.02 -17.02
C SER A 158 24.76 -1.23 -16.87
N MET A 159 25.11 -1.85 -17.99
CA MET A 159 26.01 -2.99 -18.06
C MET A 159 27.27 -2.62 -18.87
N TRP A 160 28.42 -3.13 -18.46
CA TRP A 160 29.69 -2.92 -19.15
C TRP A 160 30.24 -4.24 -19.67
N PHE A 161 30.33 -4.38 -20.99
CA PHE A 161 30.88 -5.55 -21.66
C PHE A 161 32.34 -5.29 -22.01
N GLY A 162 33.23 -6.00 -21.33
CA GLY A 162 34.64 -6.08 -21.67
C GLY A 162 34.90 -7.19 -22.66
N PHE A 163 35.63 -6.88 -23.74
CA PHE A 163 36.02 -7.83 -24.76
C PHE A 163 37.54 -7.89 -24.88
N GLU A 164 38.07 -9.08 -25.16
CA GLU A 164 39.48 -9.31 -25.47
C GLU A 164 39.59 -10.09 -26.78
N ASN A 165 40.16 -9.47 -27.82
CA ASN A 165 40.43 -10.14 -29.09
C ASN A 165 41.58 -11.14 -28.90
N LYS A 166 41.32 -12.44 -29.13
CA LYS A 166 42.33 -13.51 -29.00
C LYS A 166 43.01 -13.88 -30.32
N ASN A 167 42.63 -13.25 -31.43
CA ASN A 167 43.32 -13.41 -32.69
C ASN A 167 44.75 -12.87 -32.56
N TRP A 168 45.70 -13.57 -33.20
CA TRP A 168 47.10 -13.18 -33.16
C TRP A 168 47.33 -11.88 -33.95
N ILE A 169 46.82 -11.82 -35.18
CA ILE A 169 47.14 -10.77 -36.15
C ILE A 169 45.89 -9.99 -36.57
N MET A 170 44.75 -10.67 -36.71
CA MET A 170 43.55 -10.08 -37.31
C MET A 170 42.79 -9.18 -36.33
N ASN A 171 42.39 -8.00 -36.82
CA ASN A 171 41.37 -7.19 -36.17
C ASN A 171 40.04 -7.95 -36.20
N GLN A 172 39.17 -7.64 -35.24
CA GLN A 172 37.90 -8.32 -35.09
C GLN A 172 36.77 -7.32 -34.95
N ARG A 173 35.69 -7.48 -35.70
CA ARG A 173 34.49 -6.66 -35.55
C ARG A 173 33.52 -7.34 -34.59
N ILE A 174 33.23 -6.67 -33.49
CA ILE A 174 32.28 -7.13 -32.47
C ILE A 174 30.96 -6.42 -32.68
N VAL A 175 29.88 -7.18 -32.77
CA VAL A 175 28.51 -6.67 -32.66
C VAL A 175 27.93 -7.11 -31.33
N LEU A 176 27.58 -6.12 -30.50
CA LEU A 176 26.89 -6.32 -29.24
C LEU A 176 25.46 -5.80 -29.36
N GLU A 177 24.49 -6.66 -29.09
CA GLU A 177 23.09 -6.31 -28.99
C GLU A 177 22.57 -6.68 -27.60
N VAL A 178 21.86 -5.78 -26.94
CA VAL A 178 21.30 -5.98 -25.60
C VAL A 178 19.87 -5.46 -25.58
N VAL A 179 18.92 -6.29 -25.19
CA VAL A 179 17.49 -5.96 -25.13
C VAL A 179 16.94 -6.26 -23.74
N PRO A 180 16.43 -5.26 -23.00
CA PRO A 180 15.85 -5.47 -21.68
C PRO A 180 14.41 -5.98 -21.74
N TRP A 181 14.04 -6.82 -20.78
CA TRP A 181 12.65 -7.16 -20.45
C TRP A 181 12.16 -6.27 -19.32
N VAL A 182 11.14 -5.46 -19.60
CA VAL A 182 10.55 -4.54 -18.63
C VAL A 182 9.28 -5.17 -18.07
N ASN A 183 9.26 -5.40 -16.75
CA ASN A 183 8.06 -5.84 -16.07
C ASN A 183 7.07 -4.67 -15.96
N THR A 184 5.84 -4.87 -16.43
CA THR A 184 4.83 -3.81 -16.54
C THR A 184 4.52 -3.19 -15.17
N ARG A 185 4.39 -4.02 -14.13
CA ARG A 185 4.10 -3.56 -12.76
C ARG A 185 5.26 -2.79 -12.16
N LEU A 186 6.49 -3.30 -12.30
CA LEU A 186 7.69 -2.68 -11.74
C LEU A 186 8.12 -1.43 -12.51
N SER A 187 7.70 -1.29 -13.78
CA SER A 187 7.95 -0.09 -14.59
C SER A 187 7.33 1.20 -14.03
N SER A 188 6.38 1.08 -13.10
CA SER A 188 5.76 2.21 -12.40
C SER A 188 6.73 2.95 -11.45
N GLY A 189 7.87 2.34 -11.10
CA GLY A 189 8.86 2.91 -10.18
C GLY A 189 8.52 2.76 -8.70
N TRP A 190 7.42 2.09 -8.35
CA TRP A 190 7.02 1.82 -6.96
C TRP A 190 7.81 0.65 -6.33
N SER A 191 9.13 0.82 -6.22
CA SER A 191 10.03 -0.13 -5.57
C SER A 191 9.70 -0.29 -4.07
N LEU A 192 10.23 -1.35 -3.43
CA LEU A 192 10.06 -1.54 -1.99
C LEU A 192 10.55 -0.34 -1.18
N GLU A 193 11.70 0.23 -1.54
CA GLU A 193 12.29 1.38 -0.88
C GLU A 193 11.44 2.64 -1.07
N ASN A 194 10.95 2.87 -2.29
CA ASN A 194 10.09 3.99 -2.61
C ASN A 194 8.76 3.93 -1.85
N ARG A 195 8.14 2.75 -1.78
CA ARG A 195 6.94 2.52 -0.96
C ARG A 195 7.21 2.77 0.53
N LYS A 196 8.34 2.27 1.06
CA LYS A 196 8.74 2.54 2.46
C LYS A 196 8.92 4.03 2.74
N SER A 197 9.49 4.79 1.79
CA SER A 197 9.67 6.24 1.95
C SER A 197 8.33 6.98 2.07
N VAL A 198 7.33 6.62 1.25
CA VAL A 198 5.99 7.22 1.30
C VAL A 198 5.24 6.82 2.57
N LEU A 199 5.35 5.56 2.99
CA LEU A 199 4.75 5.12 4.25
C LEU A 199 5.35 5.85 5.46
N SER A 200 6.68 6.03 5.48
CA SER A 200 7.36 6.79 6.53
C SER A 200 6.91 8.26 6.57
N LEU A 201 6.79 8.90 5.40
CA LEU A 201 6.26 10.25 5.28
C LEU A 201 4.81 10.34 5.76
N CYS A 202 3.96 9.39 5.39
CA CYS A 202 2.56 9.36 5.85
C CYS A 202 2.47 9.28 7.38
N LYS A 203 3.24 8.38 7.99
CA LYS A 203 3.26 8.18 9.45
C LYS A 203 3.72 9.41 10.23
N SER A 204 4.49 10.31 9.62
CA SER A 204 4.94 11.55 10.26
C SER A 204 3.89 12.66 10.27
N THR A 205 2.79 12.51 9.51
CA THR A 205 1.69 13.48 9.46
C THR A 205 0.92 13.54 10.78
N ASP A 206 0.41 14.71 11.12
CA ASP A 206 -0.34 14.91 12.38
C ASP A 206 -1.62 14.09 12.45
N LEU A 207 -2.26 13.81 11.31
CA LEU A 207 -3.43 12.95 11.26
C LEU A 207 -3.05 11.49 11.55
N ALA A 208 -2.00 10.97 10.90
CA ALA A 208 -1.54 9.60 11.13
C ALA A 208 -1.10 9.36 12.59
N LYS A 209 -0.50 10.36 13.24
CA LYS A 209 -0.13 10.28 14.67
C LYS A 209 -1.32 10.17 15.62
N LYS A 210 -2.50 10.63 15.21
CA LYS A 210 -3.73 10.58 16.01
C LYS A 210 -4.51 9.27 15.83
N ILE A 211 -4.23 8.51 14.76
CA ILE A 211 -4.88 7.23 14.47
C ILE A 211 -4.11 6.13 15.23
N PRO A 212 -4.76 5.39 16.14
CA PRO A 212 -4.17 4.17 16.70
C PRO A 212 -3.80 3.21 15.57
N ASN A 213 -2.53 2.79 15.46
CA ASN A 213 -2.04 1.94 14.38
C ASN A 213 -2.36 2.47 12.95
N SER A 214 -1.70 3.56 12.55
CA SER A 214 -1.90 4.23 11.25
C SER A 214 -1.42 3.45 10.01
N ASP A 215 -1.07 2.17 10.13
CA ASP A 215 -0.57 1.34 9.02
C ASP A 215 -1.62 1.19 7.92
N ASN A 216 -2.85 0.79 8.26
CA ASN A 216 -3.93 0.62 7.27
C ASN A 216 -4.25 1.93 6.55
N TYR A 217 -4.31 3.03 7.31
CA TYR A 217 -4.51 4.38 6.80
C TYR A 217 -3.40 4.78 5.79
N CYS A 218 -2.13 4.57 6.15
CA CYS A 218 -1.01 4.93 5.29
C CYS A 218 -0.85 4.02 4.07
N VAL A 219 -1.19 2.74 4.20
CA VAL A 219 -1.23 1.80 3.07
C VAL A 219 -2.32 2.21 2.08
N CYS A 220 -3.52 2.60 2.55
CA CYS A 220 -4.58 3.12 1.68
C CYS A 220 -4.12 4.35 0.87
N ILE A 221 -3.42 5.30 1.50
CA ILE A 221 -2.88 6.47 0.78
C ILE A 221 -1.87 6.02 -0.28
N LEU A 222 -0.98 5.10 0.07
CA LEU A 222 0.03 4.55 -0.83
C LEU A 222 -0.63 3.83 -2.03
N GLU A 223 -1.74 3.12 -1.83
CA GLU A 223 -2.49 2.47 -2.91
C GLU A 223 -3.12 3.49 -3.87
N LYS A 224 -3.72 4.56 -3.35
CA LYS A 224 -4.27 5.64 -4.18
C LYS A 224 -3.17 6.36 -4.96
N LEU A 225 -2.01 6.61 -4.34
CA LEU A 225 -0.84 7.17 -5.03
C LEU A 225 -0.33 6.25 -6.15
N GLN A 226 -0.25 4.94 -5.90
CA GLN A 226 0.17 3.95 -6.91
C GLN A 226 -0.79 3.85 -8.09
N LYS A 227 -2.08 4.09 -7.86
CA LYS A 227 -3.11 4.07 -8.89
C LYS A 227 -3.08 5.33 -9.77
N GLU A 228 -2.77 6.48 -9.18
CA GLU A 228 -2.83 7.78 -9.86
C GLU A 228 -1.51 8.17 -10.54
N TYR A 229 -0.36 7.78 -9.96
CA TYR A 229 0.96 8.25 -10.41
C TYR A 229 1.94 7.10 -10.63
N ARG A 230 2.82 7.25 -11.62
CA ARG A 230 4.16 6.63 -11.54
C ARG A 230 4.99 7.33 -10.48
N PHE A 231 5.94 6.62 -9.88
CA PHE A 231 6.71 7.17 -8.77
C PHE A 231 7.54 8.40 -9.17
N ASN A 232 8.09 8.43 -10.39
CA ASN A 232 8.84 9.58 -10.91
C ASN A 232 7.94 10.81 -11.14
N GLU A 233 6.70 10.61 -11.58
CA GLU A 233 5.71 11.68 -11.72
C GLU A 233 5.37 12.25 -10.34
N TYR A 234 5.05 11.37 -9.37
CA TYR A 234 4.83 11.78 -7.98
C TYR A 234 6.04 12.52 -7.39
N GLN A 235 7.26 12.05 -7.65
CA GLN A 235 8.48 12.72 -7.18
C GLN A 235 8.69 14.10 -7.83
N SER A 236 8.22 14.30 -9.05
CA SER A 236 8.35 15.56 -9.77
C SER A 236 7.34 16.62 -9.35
N LEU A 237 6.28 16.22 -8.61
CA LEU A 237 5.33 17.16 -8.03
C LEU A 237 6.01 18.14 -7.07
N LEU A 238 5.52 19.39 -7.08
CA LEU A 238 5.91 20.42 -6.13
C LEU A 238 5.57 19.97 -4.70
N ALA A 239 6.28 20.52 -3.71
CA ALA A 239 6.01 20.22 -2.30
C ALA A 239 4.54 20.47 -1.92
N ALA A 240 3.96 21.59 -2.38
CA ALA A 240 2.57 21.95 -2.13
C ALA A 240 1.58 20.96 -2.76
N GLU A 241 1.87 20.46 -3.97
CA GLU A 241 1.05 19.47 -4.67
C GLU A 241 1.08 18.12 -3.94
N LYS A 242 2.27 17.66 -3.53
CA LYS A 242 2.42 16.45 -2.71
C LYS A 242 1.63 16.55 -1.42
N THR A 243 1.73 17.68 -0.72
CA THR A 243 0.96 17.93 0.52
C THR A 243 -0.54 17.88 0.25
N LYS A 244 -1.02 18.51 -0.82
CA LYS A 244 -2.44 18.48 -1.20
C LYS A 244 -2.91 17.06 -1.52
N VAL A 245 -2.18 16.31 -2.34
CA VAL A 245 -2.53 14.93 -2.72
C VAL A 245 -2.59 14.02 -1.49
N ILE A 246 -1.58 14.07 -0.61
CA ILE A 246 -1.59 13.28 0.63
C ILE A 246 -2.77 13.66 1.53
N LYS A 247 -3.10 14.95 1.62
CA LYS A 247 -4.24 15.43 2.42
C LYS A 247 -5.58 14.94 1.85
N ASP A 248 -5.77 15.04 0.53
CA ASP A 248 -7.01 14.64 -0.13
C ASP A 248 -7.22 13.12 -0.04
N PHE A 249 -6.18 12.33 -0.33
CA PHE A 249 -6.22 10.88 -0.16
C PHE A 249 -6.34 10.49 1.32
N GLY A 250 -5.69 11.22 2.22
CA GLY A 250 -5.81 11.00 3.66
C GLY A 250 -7.23 11.19 4.15
N LYS A 251 -7.95 12.22 3.70
CA LYS A 251 -9.36 12.40 4.07
C LYS A 251 -10.24 11.21 3.65
N ALA A 252 -10.04 10.72 2.42
CA ALA A 252 -10.76 9.56 1.92
C ALA A 252 -10.41 8.30 2.73
N CYS A 253 -9.11 8.01 2.87
CA CYS A 253 -8.61 6.84 3.58
C CYS A 253 -8.99 6.83 5.06
N PHE A 254 -9.01 7.98 5.74
CA PHE A 254 -9.42 8.07 7.14
C PHE A 254 -10.82 7.50 7.38
N THR A 255 -11.73 7.69 6.41
CA THR A 255 -13.08 7.16 6.46
C THR A 255 -13.13 5.71 5.98
N GLU A 256 -12.45 5.40 4.86
CA GLU A 256 -12.46 4.06 4.24
C GLU A 256 -11.85 2.98 5.13
N THR A 257 -10.81 3.31 5.93
CA THR A 257 -10.11 2.32 6.75
C THR A 257 -10.65 2.19 8.18
N GLY A 258 -11.81 2.78 8.48
CA GLY A 258 -12.36 2.78 9.85
C GLY A 258 -11.53 3.59 10.85
N GLY A 259 -10.59 4.41 10.36
CA GLY A 259 -9.75 5.26 11.21
C GLY A 259 -10.58 6.26 12.03
N SER A 260 -11.75 6.65 11.53
CA SER A 260 -12.73 7.36 12.34
C SER A 260 -13.15 6.57 13.57
N ASP A 261 -13.53 5.31 13.40
CA ASP A 261 -14.20 4.54 14.44
C ASP A 261 -13.22 4.18 15.56
N GLU A 262 -11.98 3.84 15.21
CA GLU A 262 -10.89 3.60 16.17
C GLU A 262 -10.55 4.86 16.98
N VAL A 263 -10.46 6.02 16.31
CA VAL A 263 -10.17 7.30 16.98
C VAL A 263 -11.30 7.69 17.94
N TYR A 264 -12.55 7.61 17.50
CA TYR A 264 -13.68 7.98 18.36
C TYR A 264 -13.90 6.94 19.47
N SER A 265 -13.64 5.66 19.22
CA SER A 265 -13.61 4.64 20.29
C SER A 265 -12.55 4.95 21.35
N ALA A 266 -11.33 5.31 20.93
CA ALA A 266 -10.29 5.71 21.86
C ALA A 266 -10.66 6.97 22.67
N LEU A 267 -11.31 7.96 22.03
CA LEU A 267 -11.82 9.15 22.72
C LEU A 267 -12.91 8.79 23.74
N ARG A 268 -13.81 7.84 23.42
CA ARG A 268 -14.83 7.34 24.37
C ARG A 268 -14.20 6.68 25.59
N SER A 269 -13.19 5.82 25.38
CA SER A 269 -12.47 5.18 26.49
C SER A 269 -11.78 6.24 27.37
N GLN A 270 -11.10 7.22 26.77
CA GLN A 270 -10.48 8.32 27.52
C GLN A 270 -11.52 9.13 28.31
N ALA A 271 -12.66 9.47 27.70
CA ALA A 271 -13.73 10.19 28.37
C ALA A 271 -14.29 9.41 29.57
N SER A 272 -14.53 8.11 29.40
CA SER A 272 -14.97 7.21 30.47
C SER A 272 -13.96 7.17 31.62
N ASP A 273 -12.67 7.04 31.33
CA ASP A 273 -11.64 6.96 32.38
C ASP A 273 -11.46 8.28 33.12
N LEU A 274 -11.57 9.42 32.41
CA LEU A 274 -11.61 10.75 33.02
C LEU A 274 -12.84 10.92 33.92
N ALA A 275 -14.02 10.46 33.48
CA ALA A 275 -15.23 10.51 34.28
C ALA A 275 -15.12 9.65 35.56
N LYS A 276 -14.53 8.45 35.48
CA LYS A 276 -14.23 7.61 36.67
C LYS A 276 -13.30 8.30 37.67
N GLN A 277 -12.36 9.11 37.16
CA GLN A 277 -11.47 9.96 37.96
C GLN A 277 -12.13 11.26 38.45
N LYS A 278 -13.44 11.44 38.24
CA LYS A 278 -14.21 12.66 38.54
C LYS A 278 -13.71 13.92 37.80
N LYS A 279 -12.93 13.76 36.73
CA LYS A 279 -12.43 14.85 35.87
C LYS A 279 -13.43 15.16 34.77
N TYR A 280 -14.64 15.55 35.15
CA TYR A 280 -15.76 15.71 34.23
C TYR A 280 -15.53 16.78 33.16
N GLY A 281 -14.84 17.88 33.49
CA GLY A 281 -14.50 18.93 32.52
C GLY A 281 -13.62 18.41 31.37
N GLU A 282 -12.62 17.58 31.68
CA GLU A 282 -11.76 16.96 30.67
C GLU A 282 -12.53 15.90 29.85
N ALA A 283 -13.42 15.13 30.49
CA ALA A 283 -14.29 14.17 29.81
C ALA A 283 -15.23 14.87 28.81
N ILE A 284 -15.80 16.02 29.17
CA ILE A 284 -16.63 16.85 28.30
C ILE A 284 -15.86 17.28 27.04
N VAL A 285 -14.59 17.66 27.16
CA VAL A 285 -13.76 18.04 26.00
C VAL A 285 -13.62 16.87 25.02
N LYS A 286 -13.40 15.65 25.54
CA LYS A 286 -13.26 14.44 24.70
C LYS A 286 -14.58 14.08 24.01
N LEU A 287 -15.69 14.11 24.73
CA LEU A 287 -17.03 13.84 24.19
C LEU A 287 -17.49 14.92 23.20
N GLY A 288 -17.16 16.19 23.47
CA GLY A 288 -17.41 17.31 22.59
C GLY A 288 -16.76 17.13 21.22
N ALA A 289 -15.50 16.66 21.18
CA ALA A 289 -14.82 16.36 19.92
C ALA A 289 -15.51 15.25 19.11
N ILE A 290 -16.12 14.24 19.76
CA ILE A 290 -16.89 13.20 19.08
C ILE A 290 -18.17 13.81 18.46
N ILE A 291 -18.86 14.66 19.21
CA ILE A 291 -20.12 15.31 18.81
C ILE A 291 -19.88 16.33 17.68
N GLU A 292 -18.87 17.19 17.79
CA GLU A 292 -18.52 18.21 16.79
C GLU A 292 -18.15 17.63 15.42
N ASN A 293 -17.77 16.35 15.36
CA ASN A 293 -17.45 15.64 14.13
C ASN A 293 -18.59 14.76 13.61
N ASP A 294 -19.81 14.87 14.17
CA ASP A 294 -20.98 14.07 13.81
C ASP A 294 -20.78 12.55 13.96
N LYS A 295 -20.05 12.14 15.00
CA LYS A 295 -19.69 10.72 15.24
C LYS A 295 -20.23 10.18 16.56
N ALA A 296 -21.04 10.99 17.24
CA ALA A 296 -21.65 10.64 18.51
C ALA A 296 -22.77 9.61 18.34
N ILE A 297 -22.78 8.62 19.24
CA ILE A 297 -23.88 7.67 19.41
C ILE A 297 -24.67 8.01 20.69
N VAL A 298 -25.78 7.32 20.92
CA VAL A 298 -26.68 7.56 22.07
C VAL A 298 -25.92 7.60 23.40
N SER A 299 -25.01 6.64 23.62
CA SER A 299 -24.22 6.57 24.84
C SER A 299 -23.26 7.75 25.04
N ASP A 300 -22.81 8.41 23.97
CA ASP A 300 -21.98 9.62 24.06
C ASP A 300 -22.79 10.82 24.57
N PHE A 301 -24.04 10.97 24.10
CA PHE A 301 -24.97 11.98 24.58
C PHE A 301 -25.36 11.74 26.04
N ASN A 302 -25.57 10.48 26.41
CA ASN A 302 -25.80 10.09 27.80
C ASN A 302 -24.60 10.45 28.70
N ALA A 303 -23.38 10.08 28.26
CA ALA A 303 -22.15 10.34 29.01
C ALA A 303 -21.87 11.83 29.17
N ILE A 304 -22.01 12.64 28.11
CA ILE A 304 -21.76 14.08 28.19
C ILE A 304 -22.84 14.77 29.03
N GLY A 305 -24.10 14.31 28.93
CA GLY A 305 -25.20 14.77 29.77
C GLY A 305 -24.93 14.55 31.26
N SER A 306 -24.49 13.34 31.63
CA SER A 306 -24.08 13.01 32.99
C SER A 306 -22.92 13.89 33.50
N CYS A 307 -21.91 14.12 32.66
CA CYS A 307 -20.82 15.03 33.00
C CYS A 307 -21.30 16.48 33.21
N TYR A 308 -22.26 16.95 32.40
CA TYR A 308 -22.85 18.28 32.58
C TYR A 308 -23.68 18.38 33.86
N ILE A 309 -24.41 17.33 34.26
CA ILE A 309 -25.08 17.26 35.56
C ILE A 309 -24.07 17.44 36.69
N LEU A 310 -23.00 16.63 36.68
CA LEU A 310 -21.97 16.63 37.74
C LEU A 310 -21.12 17.91 37.77
N THR A 311 -21.15 18.70 36.70
CA THR A 311 -20.52 20.03 36.64
C THR A 311 -21.52 21.18 36.78
N LYS A 312 -22.76 20.89 37.21
CA LYS A 312 -23.83 21.88 37.48
C LYS A 312 -24.25 22.71 36.26
N GLN A 313 -24.08 22.18 35.05
CA GLN A 313 -24.47 22.81 33.78
C GLN A 313 -25.78 22.18 33.25
N TYR A 314 -26.87 22.33 34.00
CA TYR A 314 -28.09 21.54 33.80
C TYR A 314 -28.77 21.78 32.45
N ASP A 315 -28.85 23.03 31.96
CA ASP A 315 -29.41 23.32 30.64
C ASP A 315 -28.65 22.61 29.50
N LYS A 316 -27.31 22.53 29.61
CA LYS A 316 -26.49 21.78 28.65
C LYS A 316 -26.74 20.29 28.75
N ALA A 317 -26.86 19.76 29.97
CA ALA A 317 -27.22 18.36 30.19
C ALA A 317 -28.56 18.04 29.51
N ILE A 318 -29.61 18.82 29.77
CA ILE A 318 -30.94 18.65 29.18
C ILE A 318 -30.85 18.70 27.66
N ARG A 319 -30.14 19.68 27.09
CA ARG A 319 -29.97 19.80 25.64
C ARG A 319 -29.40 18.52 25.02
N PHE A 320 -28.27 18.02 25.54
CA PHE A 320 -27.62 16.85 24.95
C PHE A 320 -28.37 15.54 25.23
N LEU A 321 -28.98 15.40 26.40
CA LEU A 321 -29.80 14.22 26.74
C LEU A 321 -31.06 14.13 25.87
N LYS A 322 -31.69 15.26 25.54
CA LYS A 322 -32.80 15.30 24.56
C LYS A 322 -32.37 14.87 23.17
N ILE A 323 -31.14 15.18 22.75
CA ILE A 323 -30.61 14.69 21.47
C ILE A 323 -30.44 13.16 21.54
N GLY A 324 -29.86 12.64 22.63
CA GLY A 324 -29.74 11.20 22.85
C GLY A 324 -31.08 10.47 22.84
N GLU A 325 -32.07 10.99 23.57
CA GLU A 325 -33.44 10.44 23.62
C GLU A 325 -34.12 10.45 22.23
N LYS A 326 -33.86 11.48 21.42
CA LYS A 326 -34.39 11.54 20.05
C LYS A 326 -33.75 10.50 19.11
N LEU A 327 -32.49 10.15 19.35
CA LEU A 327 -31.78 9.13 18.56
C LEU A 327 -32.24 7.71 18.91
N ASP A 328 -32.48 7.46 20.19
CA ASP A 328 -33.05 6.21 20.69
C ASP A 328 -33.89 6.49 21.94
N ASP A 329 -35.20 6.39 21.78
CA ASP A 329 -36.14 6.61 22.87
C ASP A 329 -36.31 5.36 23.75
N SER A 330 -35.69 4.23 23.43
CA SER A 330 -35.74 3.03 24.28
C SER A 330 -34.65 3.03 25.36
N GLU A 331 -33.60 3.84 25.19
CA GLU A 331 -32.46 3.90 26.12
C GLU A 331 -32.83 4.56 27.45
N LEU A 332 -33.07 3.71 28.47
CA LEU A 332 -33.53 4.14 29.79
C LEU A 332 -32.49 4.92 30.58
N LEU A 333 -31.19 4.68 30.40
CA LEU A 333 -30.17 5.46 31.12
C LEU A 333 -30.16 6.92 30.68
N THR A 334 -30.38 7.18 29.39
CA THR A 334 -30.50 8.54 28.85
C THR A 334 -31.72 9.24 29.45
N LYS A 335 -32.87 8.55 29.52
CA LYS A 335 -34.10 9.08 30.12
C LYS A 335 -33.96 9.35 31.61
N LEU A 336 -33.27 8.46 32.32
CA LEU A 336 -32.99 8.63 33.74
C LEU A 336 -32.10 9.85 33.98
N ASN A 337 -31.01 9.99 33.23
CA ASN A 337 -30.17 11.19 33.32
C ASN A 337 -30.93 12.46 32.92
N LEU A 338 -31.88 12.39 31.99
CA LEU A 338 -32.75 13.52 31.66
C LEU A 338 -33.67 13.89 32.83
N ALA A 339 -34.23 12.90 33.53
CA ALA A 339 -35.00 13.14 34.75
C ALA A 339 -34.16 13.80 35.85
N HIS A 340 -32.92 13.33 36.05
CA HIS A 340 -31.96 13.93 36.98
C HIS A 340 -31.66 15.38 36.60
N ALA A 341 -31.41 15.65 35.32
CA ALA A 341 -31.12 16.99 34.83
C ALA A 341 -32.31 17.94 35.05
N TYR A 342 -33.54 17.50 34.76
CA TYR A 342 -34.75 18.29 35.07
C TYR A 342 -34.91 18.56 36.56
N LEU A 343 -34.71 17.55 37.41
CA LEU A 343 -34.85 17.70 38.85
C LEU A 343 -33.89 18.77 39.38
N LEU A 344 -32.63 18.69 38.97
CA LEU A 344 -31.57 19.61 39.38
C LEU A 344 -31.69 21.00 38.71
N ASN A 345 -32.46 21.12 37.63
CA ASN A 345 -32.82 22.39 36.98
C ASN A 345 -34.13 23.00 37.52
N ASN A 346 -34.64 22.52 38.67
CA ASN A 346 -35.91 22.95 39.27
C ASN A 346 -37.17 22.65 38.44
N GLU A 347 -37.09 21.75 37.45
CA GLU A 347 -38.20 21.29 36.62
C GLU A 347 -38.86 20.03 37.25
N TYR A 348 -39.25 20.14 38.52
CA TYR A 348 -39.69 19.00 39.35
C TYR A 348 -40.83 18.19 38.72
N SER A 349 -41.83 18.84 38.14
CA SER A 349 -43.00 18.17 37.52
C SER A 349 -42.60 17.28 36.34
N GLN A 350 -41.67 17.75 35.49
CA GLN A 350 -41.14 16.97 34.36
C GLN A 350 -40.28 15.81 34.86
N ALA A 351 -39.39 16.07 35.82
CA ALA A 351 -38.56 15.04 36.44
C ALA A 351 -39.41 13.91 37.05
N LYS A 352 -40.38 14.27 37.91
CA LYS A 352 -41.29 13.33 38.56
C LYS A 352 -42.07 12.48 37.57
N SER A 353 -42.53 13.07 36.45
CA SER A 353 -43.24 12.33 35.41
C SER A 353 -42.37 11.22 34.82
N ILE A 354 -41.09 11.48 34.56
CA ILE A 354 -40.17 10.49 33.99
C ILE A 354 -39.83 9.41 35.04
N TYR A 355 -39.49 9.80 36.28
CA TYR A 355 -39.18 8.84 37.34
C TYR A 355 -40.31 7.84 37.57
N LYS A 356 -41.57 8.30 37.59
CA LYS A 356 -42.74 7.44 37.76
C LYS A 356 -42.99 6.53 36.56
N LYS A 357 -42.86 7.05 35.34
CA LYS A 357 -43.17 6.32 34.11
C LYS A 357 -42.38 5.02 33.99
N TYR A 358 -41.13 5.00 34.46
CA TYR A 358 -40.20 3.89 34.30
C TYR A 358 -39.90 3.12 35.61
N GLN A 359 -40.61 3.42 36.69
CA GLN A 359 -40.28 2.90 38.04
C GLN A 359 -40.26 1.36 38.16
N SER A 360 -41.02 0.66 37.33
CA SER A 360 -41.11 -0.81 37.33
C SER A 360 -40.19 -1.48 36.30
N GLN A 361 -39.28 -0.75 35.67
CA GLN A 361 -38.38 -1.27 34.63
C GLN A 361 -36.95 -1.42 35.15
N ASN A 362 -36.12 -2.15 34.41
CA ASN A 362 -34.69 -2.27 34.67
C ASN A 362 -33.89 -1.47 33.65
N VAL A 363 -32.83 -0.80 34.10
CA VAL A 363 -31.90 -0.04 33.23
C VAL A 363 -30.77 -0.92 32.67
N THR A 364 -30.52 -2.06 33.30
CA THR A 364 -29.68 -3.15 32.76
C THR A 364 -30.34 -4.50 33.06
N ASP A 365 -29.74 -5.62 32.69
CA ASP A 365 -30.21 -6.96 33.03
C ASP A 365 -30.33 -7.23 34.56
N SER A 366 -29.60 -6.46 35.35
CA SER A 366 -29.37 -6.71 36.78
C SER A 366 -29.61 -5.50 37.68
N LEU A 367 -29.87 -4.31 37.11
CA LEU A 367 -30.07 -3.08 37.85
C LEU A 367 -31.44 -2.47 37.57
N SER A 368 -32.28 -2.39 38.60
CA SER A 368 -33.60 -1.76 38.47
C SER A 368 -33.49 -0.24 38.33
N TRP A 369 -34.51 0.37 37.72
CA TRP A 369 -34.64 1.83 37.63
C TRP A 369 -34.55 2.47 39.02
N THR A 370 -35.32 1.98 39.99
CA THR A 370 -35.36 2.51 41.36
C THR A 370 -34.02 2.35 42.09
N GLN A 371 -33.31 1.23 41.88
CA GLN A 371 -31.96 1.03 42.42
C GLN A 371 -30.98 2.03 41.82
N LYS A 372 -31.01 2.23 40.50
CA LYS A 372 -30.12 3.19 39.83
C LYS A 372 -30.39 4.63 40.29
N VAL A 373 -31.66 5.02 40.44
CA VAL A 373 -32.04 6.35 41.01
C VAL A 373 -31.41 6.56 42.38
N LYS A 374 -31.52 5.58 43.29
CA LYS A 374 -30.94 5.65 44.64
C LYS A 374 -29.41 5.82 44.58
N GLN A 375 -28.74 5.03 43.75
CA GLN A 375 -27.28 5.12 43.56
C GLN A 375 -26.84 6.48 42.99
N ASP A 376 -27.59 7.03 42.03
CA ASP A 376 -27.30 8.34 41.45
C ASP A 376 -27.48 9.47 42.46
N PHE A 377 -28.56 9.44 43.25
CA PHE A 377 -28.79 10.44 44.30
C PHE A 377 -27.68 10.43 45.36
N GLU A 378 -27.23 9.26 45.81
CA GLU A 378 -26.06 9.17 46.70
C GLU A 378 -24.80 9.75 46.04
N THR A 379 -24.60 9.52 44.74
CA THR A 379 -23.47 10.06 43.99
C THR A 379 -23.54 11.58 43.91
N PHE A 380 -24.73 12.12 43.68
CA PHE A 380 -24.96 13.56 43.60
C PHE A 380 -24.78 14.26 44.94
N GLU A 381 -25.26 13.67 46.03
CA GLU A 381 -25.02 14.16 47.40
C GLU A 381 -23.52 14.19 47.72
N LYS A 382 -22.79 13.10 47.43
CA LYS A 382 -21.32 13.03 47.60
C LYS A 382 -20.58 14.05 46.73
N ALA A 383 -21.17 14.48 45.62
CA ALA A 383 -20.63 15.50 44.74
C ALA A 383 -21.10 16.93 45.09
N GLY A 384 -21.89 17.11 46.15
CA GLY A 384 -22.35 18.42 46.61
C GLY A 384 -23.38 19.08 45.69
N LEU A 385 -24.24 18.27 45.06
CA LEU A 385 -25.41 18.75 44.31
C LEU A 385 -26.62 18.94 45.25
N PRO A 386 -27.59 19.81 44.90
CA PRO A 386 -28.82 19.99 45.67
C PRO A 386 -29.60 18.68 45.82
N SER A 387 -30.09 18.38 47.03
CA SER A 387 -30.75 17.10 47.36
C SER A 387 -32.14 17.24 47.99
N GLU A 388 -32.68 18.46 48.07
CA GLU A 388 -33.95 18.76 48.77
C GLU A 388 -35.13 17.91 48.27
N ASP A 389 -35.21 17.68 46.96
CA ASP A 389 -36.29 16.93 46.33
C ASP A 389 -36.03 15.41 46.22
N PHE A 390 -34.84 14.91 46.56
CA PHE A 390 -34.48 13.51 46.36
C PHE A 390 -35.39 12.57 47.16
N LYS A 391 -35.59 12.85 48.45
CA LYS A 391 -36.49 12.08 49.31
C LYS A 391 -37.93 12.09 48.78
N ARG A 392 -38.38 13.22 48.24
CA ARG A 392 -39.72 13.38 47.68
C ARG A 392 -39.91 12.54 46.41
N ILE A 393 -38.88 12.47 45.55
CA ILE A 393 -38.88 11.58 44.38
C ILE A 393 -38.87 10.12 44.80
N LEU A 394 -37.99 9.72 45.72
CA LEU A 394 -37.89 8.32 46.20
C LEU A 394 -39.22 7.82 46.76
N ASN A 395 -39.87 8.60 47.63
CA ASN A 395 -41.21 8.28 48.15
C ASN A 395 -42.27 8.15 47.05
N SER A 396 -42.07 8.79 45.90
CA SER A 396 -43.06 8.75 44.81
C SER A 396 -42.92 7.55 43.88
N ILE A 397 -41.77 6.86 43.91
CA ILE A 397 -41.47 5.68 43.06
C ILE A 397 -41.34 4.38 43.86
N ASP A 398 -41.23 4.45 45.19
CA ASP A 398 -41.26 3.28 46.08
C ASP A 398 -42.69 2.83 46.44
N ASN A 399 -43.73 3.55 46.01
CA ASN A 399 -45.15 3.27 46.26
C ASN A 399 -45.87 2.62 45.07
#